data_AF-A0A8E7EGQ2-F1
#
_entry.id   AF-A0A8E7EGQ2-F1
#
_cell.length_a   1.000
_cell.length_b   1.000
_cell.length_c   1.000
_cell.angle_alpha   90.00
_cell.angle_beta   90.00
_cell.angle_gamma   90.00
#
_symmetry.space_group_name_H-M   'P 1'
#
loop_
_entity.id
_entity.type
_entity.pdbx_description
1 polymer ?
#
loop_
_entity_poly.entity_id
_entity_poly.type
_entity_poly.pdbx_seq_one_letter_code
_entity_poly.pdbx_strand_id
1 'polypeptide(L)'
;MNCEICGEEISGAAAFTCNYCGGVFCPKHRLPFNHACKNLAEWKESGVPGKKKVRLTKKASVSADVPVYLKKEVLIGVVLVITLLILLFAFIL
;
A
#
# COMPACT_ATOMS: atom_id res chain seq x y z
N MET A 1 -34.67 -15.81 4.55
CA MET A 1 -34.66 -14.89 5.71
C MET A 1 -34.59 -13.48 5.18
N ASN A 2 -35.12 -12.47 5.85
CA ASN A 2 -35.29 -11.13 5.28
C ASN A 2 -34.53 -10.08 6.09
N CYS A 3 -34.09 -9.01 5.43
CA CYS A 3 -33.47 -7.88 6.11
C CYS A 3 -34.50 -7.15 6.97
N GLU A 4 -34.18 -6.89 8.24
CA GLU A 4 -35.08 -6.15 9.15
C GLU A 4 -35.28 -4.67 8.77
N ILE A 5 -34.44 -4.11 7.90
CA ILE A 5 -34.52 -2.70 7.45
C ILE A 5 -35.30 -2.55 6.14
N CYS A 6 -34.95 -3.34 5.12
CA CYS A 6 -35.54 -3.18 3.78
C CYS A 6 -36.44 -4.34 3.34
N GLY A 7 -36.57 -5.41 4.12
CA GLY A 7 -37.35 -6.59 3.76
C GLY A 7 -36.76 -7.44 2.63
N GLU A 8 -35.63 -7.04 2.04
CA GLU A 8 -34.95 -7.78 0.97
C GLU A 8 -34.68 -9.22 1.42
N GLU A 9 -35.00 -10.18 0.55
CA GLU A 9 -34.72 -11.59 0.82
C GLU A 9 -33.21 -11.82 0.78
N ILE A 10 -32.69 -12.40 1.86
CA ILE A 10 -31.29 -12.73 2.04
C ILE A 10 -31.17 -14.26 2.02
N SER A 11 -30.39 -14.77 1.07
CA SER A 11 -30.10 -16.18 0.94
C SER A 11 -28.73 -16.51 1.53
N GLY A 12 -28.66 -17.63 2.28
CA GLY A 12 -27.42 -18.25 2.75
C GLY A 12 -26.44 -17.31 3.46
N ALA A 13 -25.17 -17.35 3.03
CA ALA A 13 -24.03 -16.65 3.65
C ALA A 13 -24.04 -15.10 3.49
N ALA A 14 -25.01 -14.53 2.78
CA ALA A 14 -25.18 -13.08 2.66
C ALA A 14 -25.89 -12.45 3.88
N ALA A 15 -26.39 -13.29 4.78
CA ALA A 15 -26.96 -12.94 6.07
C ALA A 15 -25.90 -12.36 7.01
N PHE A 16 -26.07 -11.11 7.44
CA PHE A 16 -25.23 -10.51 8.46
C PHE A 16 -25.99 -10.31 9.77
N THR A 17 -25.55 -11.01 10.81
CA THR A 17 -26.06 -10.78 12.17
C THR A 17 -25.17 -9.75 12.88
N CYS A 18 -25.77 -8.69 13.39
CA CYS A 18 -25.04 -7.67 14.13
C CYS A 18 -24.72 -8.15 15.56
N ASN A 19 -23.44 -8.19 15.93
CA ASN A 19 -23.00 -8.64 17.27
C ASN A 19 -23.46 -7.72 18.41
N TYR A 20 -23.93 -6.51 18.11
CA TYR A 20 -24.34 -5.53 19.11
C TYR A 20 -25.85 -5.57 19.35
N CYS A 21 -26.67 -5.53 18.29
CA CYS A 21 -28.13 -5.52 18.44
C CYS A 21 -28.80 -6.88 18.26
N GLY A 22 -28.09 -7.88 17.71
CA GLY A 22 -28.61 -9.21 17.39
C GLY A 22 -29.45 -9.30 16.12
N GLY A 23 -29.71 -8.16 15.46
CA GLY A 23 -30.55 -8.10 14.26
C GLY A 23 -29.86 -8.64 13.01
N VAL A 24 -30.67 -8.97 12.02
CA VAL A 24 -30.28 -9.65 10.79
C VAL A 24 -30.47 -8.75 9.56
N PHE A 25 -29.38 -8.54 8.82
CA PHE A 25 -29.31 -7.51 7.78
C PHE A 25 -28.69 -8.01 6.48
N CYS A 26 -29.11 -7.39 5.36
CA CYS A 26 -28.50 -7.62 4.05
C CYS A 26 -27.15 -6.88 3.95
N PRO A 27 -26.34 -7.15 2.90
CA PRO A 27 -25.03 -6.51 2.72
C PRO A 27 -25.06 -4.97 2.76
N LYS A 28 -26.18 -4.35 2.34
CA LYS A 28 -26.38 -2.90 2.34
C LYS A 28 -26.58 -2.33 3.75
N HIS A 29 -27.20 -3.11 4.66
CA HIS A 29 -27.55 -2.69 6.01
C HIS A 29 -26.67 -3.30 7.12
N ARG A 30 -25.61 -4.05 6.74
CA ARG A 30 -24.73 -4.73 7.72
C ARG A 30 -23.95 -3.81 8.66
N LEU A 31 -23.70 -2.55 8.26
CA LEU A 31 -22.99 -1.58 9.10
C LEU A 31 -23.93 -1.00 10.17
N PRO A 32 -23.46 -0.78 11.42
CA PRO A 32 -24.27 -0.20 12.50
C PRO A 32 -24.96 1.12 12.18
N PHE A 33 -24.34 1.96 11.35
CA PHE A 33 -24.94 3.23 10.90
C PHE A 33 -26.05 3.03 9.87
N ASN A 34 -25.99 1.97 9.06
CA ASN A 34 -26.93 1.74 7.98
C ASN A 34 -28.25 1.15 8.46
N HIS A 35 -28.26 0.49 9.62
CA HIS A 35 -29.48 -0.03 10.25
C HIS A 35 -29.86 0.69 11.56
N ALA A 36 -29.24 1.84 11.85
CA ALA A 36 -29.46 2.61 13.07
C ALA A 36 -29.39 1.75 14.35
N CYS A 37 -28.26 1.07 14.55
CA CYS A 37 -28.06 0.14 15.66
C CYS A 37 -28.39 0.77 17.02
N LYS A 38 -29.27 0.13 17.80
CA LYS A 38 -29.62 0.57 19.17
C LYS A 38 -28.40 0.67 20.11
N ASN A 39 -27.38 -0.15 19.86
CA ASN A 39 -26.15 -0.22 20.65
C ASN A 39 -24.98 0.47 19.93
N LEU A 40 -25.25 1.57 19.21
CA LEU A 40 -24.23 2.31 18.46
C LEU A 40 -23.14 2.90 19.35
N ALA A 41 -23.48 3.29 20.59
CA ALA A 41 -22.51 3.75 21.57
C ALA A 41 -21.48 2.66 21.90
N GLU A 42 -21.95 1.44 22.18
CA GLU A 42 -21.10 0.28 22.47
C GLU A 42 -20.20 -0.09 21.27
N TRP A 43 -20.73 0.00 20.05
CA TRP A 43 -19.92 -0.15 18.84
C TRP A 43 -18.81 0.91 18.75
N LYS A 44 -19.12 2.17 19.07
CA LYS A 44 -18.15 3.27 19.02
C LYS A 44 -17.05 3.09 20.06
N GLU A 45 -17.40 2.65 21.26
CA GLU A 45 -16.44 2.37 22.34
C GLU A 45 -15.57 1.13 22.04
N SER A 46 -16.11 0.13 21.32
CA SER A 46 -15.34 -1.06 20.94
C SER A 46 -14.17 -0.77 19.97
N GLY A 47 -14.09 0.46 19.45
CA GLY A 47 -13.06 0.92 18.51
C GLY A 47 -13.27 0.35 17.11
N VAL A 48 -12.78 1.06 16.09
CA VAL A 48 -12.89 0.59 14.69
C VAL A 48 -12.04 -0.69 14.53
N PRO A 49 -12.63 -1.85 14.21
CA PRO A 49 -11.87 -3.04 13.89
C PRO A 49 -11.04 -2.75 12.65
N GLY A 50 -9.71 -2.77 12.77
CA GLY A 50 -8.83 -2.61 11.63
C GLY A 50 -8.28 -1.21 11.38
N LYS A 51 -7.80 -0.51 12.42
CA LYS A 51 -6.55 0.23 12.20
C LYS A 51 -5.51 -0.81 11.78
N LYS A 52 -5.38 -1.04 10.46
CA LYS A 52 -4.17 -1.66 9.92
C LYS A 52 -3.06 -0.80 10.48
N LYS A 53 -2.33 -1.32 11.47
CA LYS A 53 -1.00 -0.82 11.75
C LYS A 53 -0.33 -0.99 10.40
N VAL A 54 -0.22 0.09 9.64
CA VAL A 54 0.72 0.11 8.53
C VAL A 54 2.00 -0.24 9.25
N ARG A 55 2.44 -1.50 9.09
CA ARG A 55 3.85 -1.80 9.30
C ARG A 55 4.47 -0.86 8.28
N LEU A 56 4.85 0.34 8.72
CA LEU A 56 6.04 0.95 8.18
C LEU A 56 7.07 -0.13 8.40
N THR A 57 7.20 -1.00 7.41
CA THR A 57 8.41 -1.78 7.24
C THR A 57 9.46 -0.69 7.26
N LYS A 58 10.21 -0.64 8.38
CA LYS A 58 11.36 0.23 8.52
C LYS A 58 12.11 0.02 7.23
N LYS A 59 12.05 1.01 6.32
CA LYS A 59 12.53 0.88 4.94
C LYS A 59 13.94 0.38 5.14
N ALA A 60 14.16 -0.90 4.80
CA ALA A 60 15.49 -1.47 4.88
C ALA A 60 16.37 -0.49 4.12
N SER A 61 17.50 -0.13 4.72
CA SER A 61 18.58 0.58 4.05
C SER A 61 18.94 -0.18 2.79
N VAL A 62 18.21 0.07 1.71
CA VAL A 62 18.62 -0.33 0.37
C VAL A 62 19.74 0.65 0.08
N SER A 63 20.97 0.20 0.32
CA SER A 63 22.13 0.81 -0.31
C SER A 63 21.76 0.94 -1.78
N ALA A 64 21.75 2.17 -2.26
CA ALA A 64 21.76 2.41 -3.68
C ALA A 64 23.11 1.90 -4.18
N ASP A 65 23.25 0.58 -4.35
CA ASP A 65 24.27 -0.01 -5.18
C ASP A 65 23.89 0.37 -6.61
N VAL A 66 24.29 1.60 -6.97
CA VAL A 66 24.31 2.08 -8.34
C VAL A 66 25.14 1.07 -9.13
N PRO A 67 24.63 0.49 -10.23
CA PRO A 67 25.37 -0.50 -10.99
C PRO A 67 26.67 0.12 -11.51
N VAL A 68 27.80 -0.38 -11.00
CA VAL A 68 29.20 0.00 -11.33
C VAL A 68 29.57 -0.36 -12.78
N TYR A 69 28.60 -0.65 -13.64
CA TYR A 69 28.83 -1.05 -15.03
C TYR A 69 29.15 0.14 -15.96
N LEU A 70 28.83 1.37 -15.56
CA LEU A 70 29.05 2.58 -16.38
C LEU A 70 30.39 3.29 -16.12
N LYS A 71 31.24 2.80 -15.21
CA LYS A 71 32.49 3.50 -14.83
C LYS A 71 33.72 3.05 -15.64
N LYS A 72 33.77 1.79 -16.06
CA LYS A 72 34.96 1.21 -16.73
C LYS A 72 35.16 1.71 -18.16
N GLU A 73 34.09 1.81 -18.96
CA GLU A 73 34.18 2.26 -20.36
C GLU A 73 34.51 3.75 -20.46
N VAL A 74 33.97 4.56 -19.53
CA VAL A 74 34.23 6.00 -19.48
C VAL A 74 35.70 6.28 -19.13
N LEU A 75 36.29 5.50 -18.22
CA LEU A 75 37.70 5.65 -17.85
C LEU A 75 38.63 5.36 -19.03
N ILE A 76 38.33 4.29 -19.80
CA ILE A 76 39.10 3.93 -21.00
C ILE A 76 39.02 5.05 -22.04
N GLY A 77 37.82 5.61 -22.27
CA GLY A 77 37.63 6.73 -23.20
C GLY A 77 38.45 7.97 -22.81
N VAL A 78 38.46 8.34 -21.52
CA VAL A 78 39.20 9.52 -21.03
C VAL A 78 40.71 9.34 -21.21
N VAL A 79 41.25 8.15 -20.91
CA VAL A 79 42.69 7.88 -21.07
C VAL A 79 43.12 7.98 -22.54
N LEU A 80 42.33 7.43 -23.47
CA LEU A 80 42.63 7.50 -24.91
C LEU A 80 42.63 8.92 -25.47
N VAL A 81 41.71 9.78 -25.00
CA VAL A 81 41.67 11.18 -25.43
C VAL A 81 42.88 11.95 -24.90
N ILE A 82 43.24 11.74 -23.63
CA ILE A 82 44.40 12.42 -23.02
C ILE A 82 45.70 12.02 -23.71
N THR A 83 45.91 10.74 -24.00
CA THR A 83 47.12 10.29 -24.71
C THR A 83 47.21 10.89 -26.11
N LEU A 84 46.11 10.98 -26.86
CA LEU A 84 46.07 11.66 -28.16
C LEU A 84 46.45 13.14 -28.07
N LEU A 85 45.92 13.87 -27.09
CA LEU A 85 46.23 15.29 -26.89
C LEU A 85 47.70 15.53 -26.55
N ILE A 86 48.30 14.67 -25.72
CA ILE A 86 49.74 14.76 -25.38
C ILE A 86 50.61 14.54 -26.60
N LEU A 87 50.30 13.53 -27.43
CA LEU A 87 51.05 13.27 -28.67
C LEU A 87 50.94 14.43 -29.67
N LEU A 88 49.75 15.04 -29.79
CA LEU A 88 49.57 16.23 -30.63
C LEU A 88 50.37 17.42 -30.12
N PHE A 89 50.38 17.67 -28.81
CA PHE A 89 51.15 18.75 -28.21
C PHE A 89 52.66 18.55 -28.40
N ALA A 90 53.16 17.32 -28.20
CA ALA A 90 54.57 16.97 -28.41
C ALA A 90 55.01 17.06 -29.88
N PHE A 91 54.09 16.99 -30.83
CA PHE A 91 54.38 17.19 -32.25
C PHE A 91 54.40 18.67 -32.65
N ILE A 92 53.68 19.52 -31.90
CA ILE A 92 53.57 20.97 -32.17
C ILE A 92 54.72 21.76 -31.50
N LEU A 93 55.28 21.25 -30.40
CA LEU A 93 56.42 21.84 -29.67
C LEU A 93 57.76 21.31 -30.19
#